data_AF-A0A521YWX3-F1
#
_entry.id   AF-A0A521YWX3-F1
#
_cell.length_a   1.000
_cell.length_b   1.000
_cell.length_c   1.000
_cell.angle_alpha   90.00
_cell.angle_beta   90.00
_cell.angle_gamma   90.00
#
_symmetry.space_group_name_H-M   'P 1'
#
loop_
_entity.id
_entity.type
_entity.pdbx_description
1 polymer ?
#
loop_
_entity_poly.entity_id
_entity_poly.type
_entity_poly.pdbx_seq_one_letter_code
_entity_poly.pdbx_strand_id
1 'polypeptide(L)'
;MLGVTFSAAVGTAGWWGARALGEHMDAAVIATQATQAATMGDMMHDALRGDVFQALMYGQMGDTAGLSQAQKDAKEHGDGFVARVHDLQGLPLDKALQMKVEALAPVVARYAAAGQDIAQLAAQDHKAAQDKLPAFIALFKELETAQETVVEGIETAAKQSDEEGKAARSKTEWLLAGFTLAGAALLFTASLLVTRYLMQTLGAEPHTVRKLLRRVTDGDLGVAVRVAPSDQDSVVASLAAMVGQLRQTVANVRDNADSVANASAEVSAGSSDLSNRTQDQAAALERSASALEQLSSTVSHNAAQASQLAQGASSVADHGGAVVSQLVSTMQDIHRSSQKIAEIISVIDGIAFQTNILALNAAVEAARAGEQGRGFAVVAGEVRNLAQRSAEAAKEIKSLITSSVERVTMGAEQADQAGSTMKSIVQAIAQVTDVIGEISSASREQTAGIAQVTDAVTQMDQGTQSNAALVEQTAAAAESLRNQADYLARAVATFKLDAALTR
;
A
#
# COMPACT_ATOMS: atom_id res chain seq x y z
N MET A 1 -31.03 -34.45 -18.19
CA MET A 1 -31.56 -35.84 -18.33
C MET A 1 -33.08 -35.92 -18.25
N LEU A 2 -33.75 -35.31 -17.25
CA LEU A 2 -35.21 -35.36 -17.09
C LEU A 2 -36.04 -34.91 -18.31
N GLY A 3 -35.61 -33.89 -19.04
CA GLY A 3 -36.32 -33.43 -20.25
C GLY A 3 -36.29 -34.42 -21.42
N VAL A 4 -35.22 -35.20 -21.54
CA VAL A 4 -35.05 -36.20 -22.62
C VAL A 4 -35.96 -37.40 -22.36
N THR A 5 -36.01 -37.88 -21.10
CA THR A 5 -36.89 -38.99 -20.70
C THR A 5 -38.36 -38.62 -20.82
N PHE A 6 -38.71 -37.38 -20.49
CA PHE A 6 -40.09 -36.87 -20.64
C PHE A 6 -40.51 -36.79 -22.11
N SER A 7 -39.65 -36.23 -22.96
CA SER A 7 -39.94 -36.10 -24.40
C SER A 7 -40.07 -37.47 -25.07
N ALA A 8 -39.24 -38.44 -24.67
CA ALA A 8 -39.35 -39.82 -25.15
C ALA A 8 -40.68 -40.47 -24.74
N ALA A 9 -41.12 -40.29 -23.49
CA ALA A 9 -42.38 -40.86 -22.99
C ALA A 9 -43.64 -40.26 -23.67
N VAL A 10 -43.65 -38.94 -23.89
CA VAL A 10 -44.74 -38.28 -24.65
C VAL A 10 -44.71 -38.73 -26.11
N GLY A 11 -43.53 -38.81 -26.71
CA GLY A 11 -43.35 -39.28 -28.08
C GLY A 11 -43.83 -40.72 -28.30
N THR A 12 -43.52 -41.64 -27.39
CA THR A 12 -43.98 -43.04 -27.48
C THR A 12 -45.48 -43.16 -27.28
N ALA A 13 -46.08 -42.43 -26.33
CA ALA A 13 -47.53 -42.41 -26.12
C ALA A 13 -48.28 -41.83 -27.33
N GLY A 14 -47.78 -40.75 -27.91
CA GLY A 14 -48.34 -40.15 -29.12
C GLY A 14 -48.25 -41.08 -30.34
N TRP A 15 -47.09 -41.75 -30.53
CA TRP A 15 -46.91 -42.71 -31.62
C TRP A 15 -47.85 -43.92 -31.49
N TRP A 16 -48.00 -44.47 -30.29
CA TRP A 16 -48.92 -45.58 -30.03
C TRP A 16 -50.38 -45.20 -30.28
N GLY A 17 -50.80 -44.02 -29.80
CA GLY A 17 -52.14 -43.49 -30.04
C GLY A 17 -52.44 -43.23 -31.52
N ALA A 18 -51.48 -42.68 -32.27
CA ALA A 18 -51.62 -42.46 -33.71
C ALA A 18 -51.76 -43.78 -34.50
N ARG A 19 -51.01 -44.82 -34.10
CA ARG A 19 -51.10 -46.15 -34.71
C ARG A 19 -52.44 -46.82 -34.45
N ALA A 20 -52.91 -46.80 -33.20
CA ALA A 20 -54.22 -47.34 -32.83
C ALA A 20 -55.36 -46.62 -33.57
N LEU A 21 -55.29 -45.29 -33.68
CA LEU A 21 -56.28 -44.51 -34.44
C LEU A 21 -56.27 -44.88 -35.94
N GLY A 22 -55.11 -45.15 -36.51
CA GLY A 22 -54.97 -45.62 -37.90
C GLY A 22 -55.69 -46.96 -38.13
N GLU A 23 -55.47 -47.95 -37.27
CA GLU A 23 -56.12 -49.27 -37.37
C GLU A 23 -57.66 -49.17 -37.28
N HIS A 24 -58.19 -48.30 -36.42
CA HIS A 24 -59.65 -48.07 -36.32
C HIS A 24 -60.22 -47.26 -37.50
N MET A 25 -59.44 -46.36 -38.10
CA MET A 25 -59.86 -45.64 -39.31
C MET A 25 -59.96 -46.58 -40.52
N ASP A 26 -59.00 -47.49 -40.68
CA ASP A 26 -59.02 -48.50 -41.75
C ASP A 26 -60.27 -49.41 -41.62
N ALA A 27 -60.58 -49.86 -40.40
CA ALA A 27 -61.78 -50.65 -40.11
C ALA A 27 -63.09 -49.90 -40.44
N ALA A 28 -63.16 -48.60 -40.13
CA ALA A 28 -64.33 -47.77 -40.47
C ALA A 28 -64.51 -47.58 -41.98
N VAL A 29 -63.41 -47.47 -42.74
CA VAL A 29 -63.44 -47.39 -44.22
C VAL A 29 -63.95 -48.72 -44.80
N ILE A 30 -63.47 -49.85 -44.30
CA ILE A 30 -63.91 -51.19 -44.73
C ILE A 30 -65.41 -51.38 -44.46
N ALA A 31 -65.88 -51.01 -43.27
CA ALA A 31 -67.30 -51.08 -42.92
C ALA A 31 -68.17 -50.24 -43.86
N THR A 32 -67.71 -49.03 -44.20
CA THR A 32 -68.41 -48.14 -45.16
C THR A 32 -68.49 -48.76 -46.55
N GLN A 33 -67.39 -49.34 -47.04
CA GLN A 33 -67.35 -50.03 -48.34
C GLN A 33 -68.27 -51.26 -48.35
N ALA A 34 -68.30 -52.02 -47.25
CA ALA A 34 -69.17 -53.18 -47.11
C ALA A 34 -70.65 -52.78 -47.11
N THR A 35 -71.04 -51.74 -46.35
CA THR A 35 -72.40 -51.21 -46.38
C THR A 35 -72.79 -50.78 -47.79
N GLN A 36 -71.92 -50.03 -48.48
CA GLN A 36 -72.18 -49.58 -49.85
C GLN A 36 -72.42 -50.74 -50.82
N ALA A 37 -71.57 -51.77 -50.77
CA ALA A 37 -71.70 -52.94 -51.63
C ALA A 37 -72.96 -53.77 -51.31
N ALA A 38 -73.31 -53.92 -50.03
CA ALA A 38 -74.54 -54.59 -49.60
C ALA A 38 -75.80 -53.84 -50.06
N THR A 39 -75.85 -52.51 -49.90
CA THR A 39 -76.97 -51.68 -50.37
C THR A 39 -77.10 -51.71 -51.90
N MET A 40 -75.98 -51.65 -52.62
CA MET A 40 -76.00 -51.82 -54.08
C MET A 40 -76.49 -53.20 -54.51
N GLY A 41 -76.08 -54.25 -53.79
CA GLY A 41 -76.56 -55.61 -54.02
C GLY A 41 -78.07 -55.73 -53.82
N ASP A 42 -78.60 -55.14 -52.75
CA ASP A 42 -80.03 -55.12 -52.45
C ASP A 42 -80.85 -54.41 -53.55
N MET A 43 -80.35 -53.29 -54.09
CA MET A 43 -80.98 -52.63 -55.24
C MET A 43 -80.99 -53.51 -56.50
N MET A 44 -79.90 -54.23 -56.78
CA MET A 44 -79.83 -55.15 -57.94
C MET A 44 -80.77 -56.36 -57.76
N HIS A 45 -80.88 -56.86 -56.53
CA HIS A 45 -81.80 -57.91 -56.14
C HIS A 45 -83.27 -57.52 -56.42
N ASP A 46 -83.67 -56.33 -56.00
CA ASP A 46 -85.02 -55.80 -56.24
C ASP A 46 -85.29 -55.55 -57.73
N ALA A 47 -84.30 -55.02 -58.45
CA ALA A 47 -84.40 -54.76 -59.88
C ALA A 47 -84.57 -56.07 -60.68
N LEU A 48 -83.73 -57.08 -60.42
CA LEU A 48 -83.85 -58.40 -61.04
C LEU A 48 -85.23 -59.03 -60.78
N ARG A 49 -85.74 -58.91 -59.55
CA ARG A 49 -87.09 -59.39 -59.22
C ARG A 49 -88.14 -58.70 -60.09
N GLY A 50 -88.04 -57.38 -60.22
CA GLY A 50 -88.90 -56.57 -61.09
C GLY A 50 -88.87 -57.07 -62.54
N ASP A 51 -87.68 -57.31 -63.08
CA ASP A 51 -87.51 -57.77 -64.46
C ASP A 51 -88.11 -59.14 -64.71
N VAL A 52 -88.01 -60.07 -63.75
CA VAL A 52 -88.63 -61.40 -63.83
C VAL A 52 -90.15 -61.30 -63.92
N PHE A 53 -90.77 -60.48 -63.06
CA PHE A 53 -92.22 -60.26 -63.11
C PHE A 53 -92.64 -59.54 -64.39
N GLN A 54 -91.84 -58.57 -64.85
CA GLN A 54 -92.10 -57.83 -66.07
C GLN A 54 -91.98 -58.73 -67.31
N ALA A 55 -90.99 -59.63 -67.36
CA ALA A 55 -90.84 -60.64 -68.40
C ALA A 55 -92.05 -61.59 -68.46
N LEU A 56 -92.54 -62.07 -67.31
CA LEU A 56 -93.77 -62.88 -67.27
C LEU A 56 -94.98 -62.10 -67.76
N MET A 57 -95.15 -60.84 -67.34
CA MET A 57 -96.25 -59.98 -67.77
C MET A 57 -96.24 -59.76 -69.30
N TYR A 58 -95.08 -59.42 -69.87
CA TYR A 58 -94.96 -59.23 -71.32
C TYR A 58 -95.15 -60.53 -72.10
N GLY A 59 -94.71 -61.67 -71.56
CA GLY A 59 -94.98 -63.00 -72.10
C GLY A 59 -96.48 -63.29 -72.20
N GLN A 60 -97.28 -62.88 -71.21
CA GLN A 60 -98.73 -63.03 -71.22
C GLN A 60 -99.40 -62.11 -72.24
N MET A 61 -98.89 -60.90 -72.41
CA MET A 61 -99.43 -59.88 -73.33
C MET A 61 -99.01 -60.11 -74.80
N GLY A 62 -98.02 -60.96 -75.05
CA GLY A 62 -97.42 -61.15 -76.37
C GLY A 62 -96.53 -59.98 -76.83
N ASP A 63 -96.07 -59.14 -75.90
CA ASP A 63 -95.19 -58.00 -76.20
C ASP A 63 -93.74 -58.45 -76.35
N THR A 64 -93.33 -58.69 -77.59
CA THR A 64 -91.97 -59.15 -77.93
C THR A 64 -90.88 -58.11 -77.67
N ALA A 65 -91.18 -56.82 -77.78
CA ALA A 65 -90.23 -55.75 -77.53
C ALA A 65 -89.96 -55.60 -76.02
N GLY A 66 -91.03 -55.60 -75.21
CA GLY A 66 -90.94 -55.61 -73.76
C GLY A 66 -90.21 -56.84 -73.21
N LEU A 67 -90.48 -58.03 -73.77
CA LEU A 67 -89.78 -59.28 -73.42
C LEU A 67 -88.28 -59.20 -73.66
N SER A 68 -87.85 -58.70 -74.82
CA SER A 68 -86.42 -58.60 -75.15
C SER A 68 -85.69 -57.64 -74.21
N GLN A 69 -86.36 -56.57 -73.77
CA GLN A 69 -85.79 -55.62 -72.83
C GLN A 69 -85.70 -56.21 -71.42
N ALA A 70 -86.78 -56.84 -70.93
CA ALA A 70 -86.79 -57.49 -69.62
C ALA A 70 -85.76 -58.63 -69.50
N GLN A 71 -85.50 -59.37 -70.58
CA GLN A 71 -84.41 -60.37 -70.63
C GLN A 71 -83.03 -59.76 -70.47
N LYS A 72 -82.81 -58.62 -71.12
CA LYS A 72 -81.54 -57.89 -71.04
C LYS A 72 -81.33 -57.32 -69.64
N ASP A 73 -82.37 -56.70 -69.09
CA ASP A 73 -82.34 -56.09 -67.75
C ASP A 73 -82.17 -57.16 -66.66
N ALA A 74 -82.90 -58.29 -66.74
CA ALA A 74 -82.71 -59.42 -65.83
C ALA A 74 -81.29 -59.99 -65.89
N LYS A 75 -80.67 -59.99 -67.08
CA LYS A 75 -79.27 -60.39 -67.20
C LYS A 75 -78.33 -59.37 -66.55
N GLU A 76 -78.46 -58.09 -66.89
CA GLU A 76 -77.62 -57.02 -66.36
C GLU A 76 -77.73 -56.89 -64.83
N HIS A 77 -78.94 -56.92 -64.27
CA HIS A 77 -79.14 -56.87 -62.83
C HIS A 77 -78.73 -58.17 -62.13
N GLY A 78 -78.94 -59.34 -62.74
CA GLY A 78 -78.45 -60.61 -62.19
C GLY A 78 -76.93 -60.69 -62.13
N ASP A 79 -76.25 -60.33 -63.22
CA ASP A 79 -74.78 -60.29 -63.28
C ASP A 79 -74.22 -59.20 -62.36
N GLY A 80 -74.89 -58.04 -62.31
CA GLY A 80 -74.57 -56.92 -61.42
C GLY A 80 -74.71 -57.29 -59.95
N PHE A 81 -75.72 -58.08 -59.58
CA PHE A 81 -75.91 -58.53 -58.21
C PHE A 81 -74.80 -59.50 -57.77
N VAL A 82 -74.47 -60.48 -58.61
CA VAL A 82 -73.35 -61.40 -58.37
C VAL A 82 -72.03 -60.63 -58.22
N ALA A 83 -71.81 -59.60 -59.05
CA ALA A 83 -70.62 -58.76 -58.96
C ALA A 83 -70.53 -57.98 -57.63
N ARG A 84 -71.64 -57.47 -57.08
CA ARG A 84 -71.62 -56.75 -55.78
C ARG A 84 -71.35 -57.66 -54.60
N VAL A 85 -71.79 -58.92 -54.66
CA VAL A 85 -71.41 -59.91 -53.66
C VAL A 85 -69.94 -60.30 -53.79
N HIS A 86 -69.42 -60.37 -55.01
CA HIS A 86 -67.98 -60.58 -55.22
C HIS A 86 -67.15 -59.40 -54.70
N ASP A 87 -67.60 -58.15 -54.88
CA ASP A 87 -66.97 -56.97 -54.28
C ASP A 87 -66.92 -57.09 -52.75
N LEU A 88 -68.02 -57.53 -52.13
CA LEU A 88 -68.07 -57.81 -50.68
C LEU A 88 -67.07 -58.90 -50.26
N GLN A 89 -66.94 -59.98 -51.03
CA GLN A 89 -66.00 -61.07 -50.74
C GLN A 89 -64.53 -60.62 -50.79
N GLY A 90 -64.23 -59.60 -51.60
CA GLY A 90 -62.89 -59.05 -51.77
C GLY A 90 -62.47 -58.05 -50.68
N LEU A 91 -63.41 -57.62 -49.82
CA LEU A 91 -63.08 -56.74 -48.70
C LEU A 91 -62.39 -57.53 -47.58
N PRO A 92 -61.43 -56.91 -46.86
CA PRO A 92 -60.78 -57.53 -45.70
C PRO A 92 -61.72 -57.49 -44.48
N LEU A 93 -62.82 -58.24 -44.56
CA LEU A 93 -63.83 -58.33 -43.51
C LEU A 93 -63.34 -59.19 -42.34
N ASP A 94 -63.92 -58.98 -41.16
CA ASP A 94 -63.68 -59.89 -40.05
C ASP A 94 -64.13 -61.32 -40.40
N LYS A 95 -63.53 -62.32 -39.75
CA LYS A 95 -63.78 -63.73 -40.08
C LYS A 95 -65.26 -64.13 -39.99
N ALA A 96 -66.01 -63.57 -39.05
CA ALA A 96 -67.41 -63.93 -38.86
C ALA A 96 -68.27 -63.34 -39.99
N LEU A 97 -68.01 -62.10 -40.38
CA LEU A 97 -68.70 -61.45 -41.49
C LEU A 97 -68.30 -62.05 -42.85
N GLN A 98 -67.02 -62.37 -43.05
CA GLN A 98 -66.54 -63.05 -44.26
C GLN A 98 -67.28 -64.38 -44.49
N MET A 99 -67.45 -65.19 -43.44
CA MET A 99 -68.21 -66.45 -43.54
C MET A 99 -69.66 -66.24 -43.97
N LYS A 100 -70.31 -65.17 -43.49
CA LYS A 100 -71.69 -64.83 -43.88
C LYS A 100 -71.77 -64.41 -45.36
N VAL A 101 -70.82 -63.60 -45.83
CA VAL A 101 -70.72 -63.17 -47.23
C VAL A 101 -70.45 -64.37 -48.15
N GLU A 102 -69.57 -65.29 -47.74
CA GLU A 102 -69.29 -66.53 -48.48
C GLU A 102 -70.52 -67.43 -48.59
N ALA A 103 -71.37 -67.47 -47.56
CA ALA A 103 -72.63 -68.21 -47.60
C ALA A 103 -73.70 -67.56 -48.49
N LEU A 104 -73.67 -66.23 -48.65
CA LEU A 104 -74.57 -65.47 -49.51
C LEU A 104 -74.29 -65.71 -51.01
N ALA A 105 -73.03 -65.78 -51.40
CA ALA A 105 -72.60 -65.91 -52.80
C ALA A 105 -73.30 -67.05 -53.60
N PRO A 106 -73.37 -68.31 -53.13
CA PRO A 106 -74.06 -69.37 -53.87
C PRO A 106 -75.58 -69.16 -53.94
N VAL A 107 -76.18 -68.52 -52.93
CA VAL A 107 -77.63 -68.20 -52.92
C VAL A 107 -77.92 -67.13 -53.96
N VAL A 108 -77.10 -66.09 -54.02
CA VAL A 108 -77.20 -65.02 -55.03
C VAL A 108 -76.97 -65.55 -56.44
N ALA A 109 -75.98 -66.42 -56.66
CA ALA A 109 -75.75 -67.04 -57.96
C ALA A 109 -76.95 -67.89 -58.42
N ARG A 110 -77.55 -68.69 -57.51
CA ARG A 110 -78.76 -69.48 -57.80
C ARG A 110 -79.96 -68.59 -58.10
N TYR A 111 -80.15 -67.52 -57.33
CA TYR A 111 -81.24 -66.56 -57.52
C TYR A 111 -81.10 -65.80 -58.84
N ALA A 112 -79.92 -65.27 -59.14
CA ALA A 112 -79.62 -64.58 -60.39
C ALA A 112 -79.85 -65.49 -61.61
N ALA A 113 -79.32 -66.72 -61.58
CA ALA A 113 -79.52 -67.68 -62.66
C ALA A 113 -81.00 -68.06 -62.83
N ALA A 114 -81.74 -68.26 -61.74
CA ALA A 114 -83.17 -68.58 -61.80
C ALA A 114 -84.00 -67.41 -62.39
N GLY A 115 -83.67 -66.17 -62.03
CA GLY A 115 -84.32 -64.99 -62.59
C GLY A 115 -84.05 -64.83 -64.09
N GLN A 116 -82.79 -64.95 -64.50
CA GLN A 116 -82.38 -64.90 -65.90
C GLN A 116 -83.05 -66.01 -66.73
N ASP A 117 -83.12 -67.23 -66.21
CA ASP A 117 -83.76 -68.39 -66.85
C ASP A 117 -85.27 -68.18 -67.02
N ILE A 118 -85.98 -67.64 -66.01
CA ILE A 118 -87.40 -67.31 -66.14
C ILE A 118 -87.62 -66.23 -67.19
N ALA A 119 -86.81 -65.16 -67.18
CA ALA A 119 -86.91 -64.10 -68.18
C ALA A 119 -86.67 -64.64 -69.60
N GLN A 120 -85.72 -65.57 -69.77
CA GLN A 120 -85.44 -66.21 -71.06
C GLN A 120 -86.58 -67.12 -71.52
N LEU A 121 -87.11 -67.94 -70.62
CA LEU A 121 -88.24 -68.85 -70.88
C LEU A 121 -89.53 -68.09 -71.20
N ALA A 122 -89.77 -66.92 -70.60
CA ALA A 122 -90.99 -66.16 -70.83
C ALA A 122 -91.21 -65.76 -72.31
N ALA A 123 -90.15 -65.67 -73.11
CA ALA A 123 -90.23 -65.40 -74.55
C ALA A 123 -90.46 -66.66 -75.42
N GLN A 124 -90.19 -67.86 -74.88
CA GLN A 124 -90.28 -69.12 -75.60
C GLN A 124 -91.54 -69.91 -75.22
N ASP A 125 -91.80 -70.03 -73.92
CA ASP A 125 -92.92 -70.72 -73.32
C ASP A 125 -93.33 -70.03 -72.02
N HIS A 126 -94.31 -69.14 -72.13
CA HIS A 126 -94.82 -68.37 -71.00
C HIS A 126 -95.34 -69.28 -69.86
N LYS A 127 -95.95 -70.42 -70.19
CA LYS A 127 -96.49 -71.33 -69.17
C LYS A 127 -95.36 -72.02 -68.43
N ALA A 128 -94.32 -72.49 -69.13
CA ALA A 128 -93.14 -73.08 -68.50
C ALA A 128 -92.37 -72.06 -67.64
N ALA A 129 -92.35 -70.78 -68.04
CA ALA A 129 -91.78 -69.70 -67.22
C ALA A 129 -92.61 -69.46 -65.95
N GLN A 130 -93.94 -69.45 -66.07
CA GLN A 130 -94.85 -69.26 -64.94
C GLN A 130 -94.77 -70.42 -63.93
N ASP A 131 -94.59 -71.66 -64.40
CA ASP A 131 -94.44 -72.85 -63.55
C ASP A 131 -93.15 -72.82 -62.69
N LYS A 132 -92.14 -72.02 -63.08
CA LYS A 132 -90.90 -71.81 -62.32
C LYS A 132 -91.01 -70.72 -61.25
N LEU A 133 -92.04 -69.87 -61.30
CA LEU A 133 -92.20 -68.74 -60.38
C LEU A 133 -92.26 -69.14 -58.90
N PRO A 134 -92.94 -70.24 -58.48
CA PRO A 134 -92.93 -70.66 -57.07
C PRO A 134 -91.53 -70.99 -56.54
N ALA A 135 -90.67 -71.60 -57.38
CA ALA A 135 -89.30 -71.91 -57.01
C ALA A 135 -88.43 -70.65 -56.89
N PHE A 136 -88.64 -69.67 -57.78
CA PHE A 136 -87.98 -68.37 -57.70
C PHE A 136 -88.39 -67.57 -56.45
N ILE A 137 -89.68 -67.59 -56.09
CA ILE A 137 -90.16 -66.96 -54.85
C ILE A 137 -89.56 -67.65 -53.60
N ALA A 138 -89.38 -68.98 -53.64
CA ALA A 138 -88.69 -69.68 -52.55
C ALA A 138 -87.20 -69.27 -52.45
N LEU A 139 -86.51 -69.11 -53.58
CA LEU A 139 -85.14 -68.60 -53.64
C LEU A 139 -85.05 -67.15 -53.16
N PHE A 140 -86.03 -66.30 -53.49
CA PHE A 140 -86.13 -64.92 -52.98
C PHE A 140 -86.15 -64.91 -51.46
N LYS A 141 -86.96 -65.76 -50.82
CA LYS A 141 -87.05 -65.82 -49.36
C LYS A 141 -85.76 -66.34 -48.70
N GLU A 142 -85.12 -67.35 -49.32
CA GLU A 142 -83.80 -67.86 -48.91
C GLU A 142 -82.75 -66.74 -48.98
N LEU A 143 -82.78 -65.97 -50.06
CA LEU A 143 -81.89 -64.85 -50.31
C LEU A 143 -82.11 -63.69 -49.33
N GLU A 144 -83.36 -63.27 -49.10
CA GLU A 144 -83.71 -62.17 -48.18
C GLU A 144 -83.17 -62.46 -46.78
N THR A 145 -83.34 -63.70 -46.32
CA THR A 145 -82.77 -64.16 -45.04
C THR A 145 -81.23 -64.09 -45.06
N ALA A 146 -80.59 -64.57 -46.14
CA ALA A 146 -79.13 -64.53 -46.25
C ALA A 146 -78.57 -63.08 -46.31
N GLN A 147 -79.22 -62.18 -47.05
CA GLN A 147 -78.85 -60.77 -47.14
C GLN A 147 -79.02 -60.07 -45.79
N GLU A 148 -80.12 -60.31 -45.07
CA GLU A 148 -80.36 -59.76 -43.74
C GLU A 148 -79.21 -60.13 -42.77
N THR A 149 -78.76 -61.38 -42.77
CA THR A 149 -77.63 -61.79 -41.90
C THR A 149 -76.32 -61.08 -42.22
N VAL A 150 -76.06 -60.78 -43.51
CA VAL A 150 -74.86 -60.07 -43.97
C VAL A 150 -74.96 -58.58 -43.61
N VAL A 151 -76.10 -57.94 -43.85
CA VAL A 151 -76.34 -56.52 -43.51
C VAL A 151 -76.23 -56.30 -42.00
N GLU A 152 -76.87 -57.15 -41.18
CA GLU A 152 -76.76 -57.09 -39.72
C GLU A 152 -75.31 -57.31 -39.24
N GLY A 153 -74.58 -58.21 -39.92
CA GLY A 153 -73.15 -58.41 -39.66
C GLY A 153 -72.31 -57.17 -39.95
N ILE A 154 -72.55 -56.49 -41.08
CA ILE A 154 -71.88 -55.24 -41.44
C ILE A 154 -72.18 -54.13 -40.42
N GLU A 155 -73.44 -53.96 -40.03
CA GLU A 155 -73.83 -52.96 -39.02
C GLU A 155 -73.18 -53.23 -37.66
N THR A 156 -73.09 -54.49 -37.25
CA THR A 156 -72.46 -54.89 -35.98
C THR A 156 -70.95 -54.58 -36.01
N ALA A 157 -70.27 -54.95 -37.09
CA ALA A 157 -68.84 -54.66 -37.28
C ALA A 157 -68.57 -53.14 -37.30
N ALA A 158 -69.43 -52.36 -37.96
CA ALA A 158 -69.34 -50.91 -37.99
C ALA A 158 -69.49 -50.27 -36.60
N LYS A 159 -70.48 -50.71 -35.80
CA LYS A 159 -70.69 -50.23 -34.43
C LYS A 159 -69.52 -50.58 -33.52
N GLN A 160 -69.02 -51.81 -33.60
CA GLN A 160 -67.90 -52.25 -32.79
C GLN A 160 -66.62 -51.44 -33.09
N SER A 161 -66.33 -51.19 -34.37
CA SER A 161 -65.18 -50.36 -34.77
C SER A 161 -65.29 -48.92 -34.27
N ASP A 162 -66.49 -48.33 -34.24
CA ASP A 162 -66.71 -46.96 -33.74
C ASP A 162 -66.54 -46.87 -32.21
N GLU A 163 -67.06 -47.85 -31.46
CA GLU A 163 -66.89 -47.91 -30.00
C GLU A 163 -65.42 -48.12 -29.60
N GLU A 164 -64.72 -49.04 -30.26
CA GLU A 164 -63.31 -49.30 -30.01
C GLU A 164 -62.44 -48.08 -30.37
N GLY A 165 -62.75 -47.41 -31.48
CA GLY A 165 -62.08 -46.16 -31.89
C GLY A 165 -62.25 -45.02 -30.89
N LYS A 166 -63.47 -44.82 -30.35
CA LYS A 166 -63.75 -43.83 -29.30
C LYS A 166 -63.01 -44.16 -28.00
N ALA A 167 -62.97 -45.42 -27.61
CA ALA A 167 -62.25 -45.87 -26.41
C ALA A 167 -60.72 -45.69 -26.56
N ALA A 168 -60.15 -46.03 -27.72
CA ALA A 168 -58.74 -45.83 -28.02
C ALA A 168 -58.34 -44.34 -28.02
N ARG A 169 -59.19 -43.49 -28.59
CA ARG A 169 -59.00 -42.03 -28.57
C ARG A 169 -59.01 -41.48 -27.14
N SER A 170 -60.02 -41.84 -26.33
CA SER A 170 -60.13 -41.40 -24.94
C SER A 170 -58.93 -41.82 -24.09
N LYS A 171 -58.46 -43.08 -24.23
CA LYS A 171 -57.25 -43.56 -23.55
C LYS A 171 -56.01 -42.75 -23.94
N THR A 172 -55.85 -42.44 -25.22
CA THR A 172 -54.71 -41.65 -25.72
C THR A 172 -54.75 -40.21 -25.18
N GLU A 173 -55.92 -39.58 -25.19
CA GLU A 173 -56.12 -38.21 -24.67
C GLU A 173 -55.77 -38.12 -23.17
N TRP A 174 -56.22 -39.08 -22.35
CA TRP A 174 -55.89 -39.12 -20.92
C TRP A 174 -54.41 -39.40 -20.63
N LEU A 175 -53.77 -40.28 -21.41
CA LEU A 175 -52.33 -40.55 -21.26
C LEU A 175 -51.49 -39.31 -21.59
N LEU A 176 -51.81 -38.61 -22.68
CA LEU A 176 -51.14 -37.36 -23.06
C LEU A 176 -51.37 -36.26 -22.01
N ALA A 177 -52.61 -36.09 -21.54
CA ALA A 177 -52.93 -35.14 -20.47
C ALA A 177 -52.13 -35.45 -19.17
N GLY A 178 -52.06 -36.72 -18.78
CA GLY A 178 -51.30 -37.17 -17.61
C GLY A 178 -49.80 -36.84 -17.71
N PHE A 179 -49.18 -37.11 -18.86
CA PHE A 179 -47.78 -36.74 -19.06
C PHE A 179 -47.59 -35.21 -19.03
N THR A 180 -48.43 -34.42 -19.71
CA THR A 180 -48.27 -32.95 -19.69
C THR A 180 -48.34 -32.36 -18.27
N LEU A 181 -49.26 -32.85 -17.42
CA LEU A 181 -49.37 -32.44 -16.02
C LEU A 181 -48.14 -32.85 -15.20
N ALA A 182 -47.65 -34.09 -15.36
CA ALA A 182 -46.46 -34.57 -14.66
C ALA A 182 -45.21 -33.76 -15.04
N GLY A 183 -45.07 -33.41 -16.33
CA GLY A 183 -44.00 -32.54 -16.84
C GLY A 183 -44.05 -31.15 -16.22
N ALA A 184 -45.24 -30.53 -16.15
CA ALA A 184 -45.43 -29.22 -15.53
C ALA A 184 -45.08 -29.23 -14.03
N ALA A 185 -45.51 -30.27 -13.30
CA ALA A 185 -45.21 -30.42 -11.87
C ALA A 185 -43.70 -30.60 -11.62
N LEU A 186 -43.00 -31.41 -12.43
CA LEU A 186 -41.54 -31.57 -12.36
C LEU A 186 -40.80 -30.26 -12.63
N LEU A 187 -41.21 -29.48 -13.63
CA LEU A 187 -40.60 -28.18 -13.91
C LEU A 187 -40.85 -27.18 -12.77
N PHE A 188 -42.05 -27.15 -12.21
CA PHE A 188 -42.40 -26.28 -11.09
C PHE A 188 -41.58 -26.62 -9.84
N THR A 189 -41.49 -27.91 -9.48
CA THR A 189 -40.69 -28.37 -8.33
C THR A 189 -39.20 -28.12 -8.54
N ALA A 190 -38.66 -28.38 -9.74
CA ALA A 190 -37.28 -28.04 -10.06
C ALA A 190 -37.01 -26.53 -9.93
N SER A 191 -37.92 -25.68 -10.42
CA SER A 191 -37.83 -24.22 -10.29
C SER A 191 -37.80 -23.78 -8.83
N LEU A 192 -38.64 -24.38 -7.96
CA LEU A 192 -38.65 -24.09 -6.52
C LEU A 192 -37.35 -24.52 -5.84
N LEU A 193 -36.83 -25.70 -6.17
CA LEU A 193 -35.57 -26.21 -5.61
C LEU A 193 -34.38 -25.34 -6.03
N VAL A 194 -34.31 -24.95 -7.30
CA VAL A 194 -33.26 -24.04 -7.81
C VAL A 194 -33.36 -22.67 -7.14
N THR A 195 -34.56 -22.11 -7.01
CA THR A 195 -34.77 -20.81 -6.35
C THR A 195 -34.35 -20.87 -4.88
N ARG A 196 -34.73 -21.95 -4.18
CA ARG A 196 -34.36 -22.16 -2.76
C ARG A 196 -32.86 -22.36 -2.59
N TYR A 197 -32.24 -23.16 -3.45
CA TYR A 197 -30.78 -23.37 -3.45
C TYR A 197 -30.03 -22.05 -3.68
N LEU A 198 -30.42 -21.28 -4.70
CA LEU A 198 -29.82 -19.97 -4.98
C LEU A 198 -29.99 -19.00 -3.82
N MET A 199 -31.15 -18.95 -3.18
CA MET A 199 -31.37 -18.10 -2.01
C MET A 199 -30.49 -18.50 -0.82
N GLN A 200 -30.33 -19.80 -0.55
CA GLN A 200 -29.45 -20.29 0.52
C GLN A 200 -27.97 -20.00 0.22
N THR A 201 -27.51 -20.23 -1.01
CA THR A 201 -26.12 -19.95 -1.40
C THR A 201 -25.80 -18.46 -1.38
N LEU A 202 -26.74 -17.61 -1.82
CA LEU A 202 -26.55 -16.17 -1.79
C LEU A 202 -26.72 -15.58 -0.38
N GLY A 203 -27.60 -16.14 0.46
CA GLY A 203 -27.93 -15.63 1.80
C GLY A 203 -28.81 -14.38 1.80
N ALA A 204 -29.23 -13.92 0.63
CA ALA A 204 -30.21 -12.85 0.42
C ALA A 204 -30.72 -12.87 -1.03
N GLU A 205 -31.72 -12.03 -1.31
CA GLU A 205 -32.18 -11.82 -2.69
C GLU A 205 -31.05 -11.29 -3.60
N PRO A 206 -30.94 -11.76 -4.86
CA PRO A 206 -29.88 -11.33 -5.79
C PRO A 206 -29.78 -9.80 -5.96
N HIS A 207 -30.92 -9.10 -5.93
CA HIS A 207 -30.96 -7.64 -6.00
C HIS A 207 -30.30 -6.97 -4.78
N THR A 208 -30.48 -7.53 -3.58
CA THR A 208 -29.89 -7.04 -2.33
C THR A 208 -28.39 -7.29 -2.31
N VAL A 209 -27.94 -8.49 -2.70
CA VAL A 209 -26.50 -8.81 -2.83
C VAL A 209 -25.82 -7.83 -3.78
N ARG A 210 -26.41 -7.59 -4.96
CA ARG A 210 -25.89 -6.63 -5.94
C ARG A 210 -25.84 -5.19 -5.40
N LYS A 211 -26.85 -4.78 -4.63
CA LYS A 211 -26.89 -3.44 -4.01
C LYS A 211 -25.83 -3.28 -2.93
N LEU A 212 -25.61 -4.30 -2.11
CA LEU A 212 -24.54 -4.33 -1.11
C LEU A 212 -23.16 -4.26 -1.77
N LEU A 213 -22.91 -5.08 -2.80
CA LEU A 213 -21.66 -5.04 -3.56
C LEU A 213 -21.41 -3.67 -4.17
N ARG A 214 -22.42 -3.03 -4.78
CA ARG A 214 -22.28 -1.67 -5.33
C ARG A 214 -21.90 -0.65 -4.26
N ARG A 215 -22.51 -0.70 -3.08
CA ARG A 215 -22.14 0.19 -1.97
C ARG A 215 -20.68 0.01 -1.57
N VAL A 216 -20.21 -1.23 -1.45
CA VAL A 216 -18.81 -1.52 -1.11
C VAL A 216 -17.86 -1.02 -2.21
N THR A 217 -18.19 -1.21 -3.49
CA THR A 217 -17.37 -0.69 -4.61
C THR A 217 -17.38 0.84 -4.69
N ASP A 218 -18.47 1.49 -4.26
CA ASP A 218 -18.58 2.95 -4.16
C ASP A 218 -17.89 3.51 -2.90
N GLY A 219 -17.22 2.65 -2.11
CA GLY A 219 -16.48 3.02 -0.91
C GLY A 219 -17.32 3.09 0.37
N ASP A 220 -18.60 2.72 0.35
CA ASP A 220 -19.44 2.69 1.56
C ASP A 220 -19.21 1.40 2.36
N LEU A 221 -18.27 1.47 3.32
CA LEU A 221 -18.00 0.42 4.31
C LEU A 221 -18.82 0.59 5.59
N GLY A 222 -19.62 1.65 5.71
CA GLY A 222 -20.54 1.88 6.82
C GLY A 222 -21.82 1.05 6.72
N VAL A 223 -22.04 0.38 5.60
CA VAL A 223 -23.22 -0.46 5.40
C VAL A 223 -23.25 -1.65 6.37
N ALA A 224 -24.37 -1.79 7.09
CA ALA A 224 -24.64 -2.95 7.93
C ALA A 224 -25.04 -4.15 7.05
N VAL A 225 -24.11 -5.10 6.88
CA VAL A 225 -24.38 -6.38 6.21
C VAL A 225 -25.00 -7.34 7.22
N ARG A 226 -26.33 -7.52 7.16
CA ARG A 226 -27.04 -8.46 8.03
C ARG A 226 -26.99 -9.86 7.44
N VAL A 227 -26.46 -10.80 8.20
CA VAL A 227 -26.39 -12.22 7.86
C VAL A 227 -27.41 -12.96 8.71
N ALA A 228 -28.30 -13.74 8.09
CA ALA A 228 -29.22 -14.59 8.85
C ALA A 228 -28.44 -15.74 9.52
N PRO A 229 -28.84 -16.21 10.72
CA PRO A 229 -28.14 -17.29 11.41
C PRO A 229 -28.00 -18.59 10.61
N SER A 230 -28.94 -18.85 9.68
CA SER A 230 -28.93 -20.03 8.79
C SER A 230 -27.96 -19.93 7.63
N ASP A 231 -27.38 -18.75 7.37
CA ASP A 231 -26.74 -18.42 6.10
C ASP A 231 -25.23 -18.09 6.30
N GLN A 232 -24.59 -18.70 7.30
CA GLN A 232 -23.19 -18.44 7.68
C GLN A 232 -22.17 -18.76 6.57
N ASP A 233 -22.49 -19.71 5.69
CA ASP A 233 -21.63 -20.09 4.54
C ASP A 233 -22.03 -19.38 3.24
N SER A 234 -22.94 -18.40 3.31
CA SER A 234 -23.44 -17.69 2.13
C SER A 234 -22.46 -16.64 1.60
N VAL A 235 -22.71 -16.20 0.37
CA VAL A 235 -21.99 -15.06 -0.24
C VAL A 235 -22.16 -13.78 0.60
N VAL A 236 -23.34 -13.55 1.20
CA VAL A 236 -23.57 -12.38 2.07
C VAL A 236 -22.76 -12.46 3.37
N ALA A 237 -22.59 -13.65 3.94
CA ALA A 237 -21.72 -13.84 5.11
C ALA A 237 -20.25 -13.55 4.79
N SER A 238 -19.76 -14.07 3.67
CA SER A 238 -18.42 -13.78 3.17
C SER A 238 -18.22 -12.28 2.88
N LEU A 239 -19.23 -11.62 2.30
CA LEU A 239 -19.24 -10.18 2.07
C LEU A 239 -19.22 -9.39 3.38
N ALA A 240 -19.97 -9.82 4.41
CA ALA A 240 -19.97 -9.19 5.73
C ALA A 240 -18.58 -9.25 6.38
N ALA A 241 -17.94 -10.41 6.34
CA ALA A 241 -16.58 -10.60 6.84
C ALA A 241 -15.58 -9.72 6.08
N MET A 242 -15.67 -9.67 4.74
CA MET A 242 -14.83 -8.82 3.90
C MET A 242 -14.99 -7.33 4.25
N VAL A 243 -16.23 -6.84 4.37
CA VAL A 243 -16.51 -5.45 4.76
C VAL A 243 -15.99 -5.14 6.16
N GLY A 244 -16.12 -6.08 7.11
CA GLY A 244 -15.57 -5.95 8.46
C GLY A 244 -14.05 -5.80 8.45
N GLN A 245 -13.35 -6.66 7.71
CA GLN A 245 -11.89 -6.61 7.60
C GLN A 245 -11.42 -5.32 6.90
N LEU A 246 -12.06 -4.93 5.80
CA LEU A 246 -11.76 -3.68 5.10
C LEU A 246 -11.98 -2.47 6.00
N ARG A 247 -13.07 -2.44 6.77
CA ARG A 247 -13.34 -1.39 7.75
C ARG A 247 -12.22 -1.27 8.78
N GLN A 248 -11.79 -2.39 9.35
CA GLN A 248 -10.68 -2.40 10.31
C GLN A 248 -9.37 -1.93 9.68
N THR A 249 -9.05 -2.38 8.47
CA THR A 249 -7.84 -1.94 7.76
C THR A 249 -7.87 -0.44 7.47
N VAL A 250 -8.99 0.09 6.99
CA VAL A 250 -9.16 1.53 6.71
C VAL A 250 -9.04 2.35 8.00
N ALA A 251 -9.67 1.90 9.10
CA ALA A 251 -9.55 2.55 10.41
C ALA A 251 -8.09 2.57 10.89
N ASN A 252 -7.41 1.42 10.87
CA ASN A 252 -6.01 1.33 11.28
C ASN A 252 -5.11 2.24 10.41
N VAL A 253 -5.32 2.30 9.09
CA VAL A 253 -4.51 3.18 8.22
C VAL A 253 -4.75 4.65 8.56
N ARG A 254 -6.00 5.04 8.85
CA ARG A 254 -6.33 6.40 9.27
C ARG A 254 -5.66 6.76 10.60
N ASP A 255 -5.77 5.90 11.61
CA ASP A 255 -5.17 6.14 12.93
C ASP A 255 -3.64 6.22 12.85
N ASN A 256 -3.01 5.38 12.02
CA ASN A 256 -1.57 5.43 11.79
C ASN A 256 -1.16 6.69 11.02
N ALA A 257 -1.93 7.13 10.03
CA ALA A 257 -1.69 8.37 9.30
C ALA A 257 -1.77 9.59 10.24
N ASP A 258 -2.82 9.68 11.06
CA ASP A 258 -2.96 10.75 12.06
C ASP A 258 -1.80 10.72 13.08
N SER A 259 -1.37 9.53 13.51
CA SER A 259 -0.22 9.37 14.41
C SER A 259 1.09 9.84 13.76
N VAL A 260 1.34 9.49 12.50
CA VAL A 260 2.54 9.94 11.75
C VAL A 260 2.50 11.44 11.53
N ALA A 261 1.34 12.02 11.22
CA ALA A 261 1.18 13.46 11.04
C ALA A 261 1.52 14.22 12.33
N ASN A 262 1.01 13.76 13.48
CA ASN A 262 1.30 14.34 14.78
C ASN A 262 2.78 14.21 15.17
N ALA A 263 3.36 13.01 15.04
CA ALA A 263 4.78 12.79 15.32
C ALA A 263 5.68 13.65 14.43
N SER A 264 5.33 13.80 13.14
CA SER A 264 6.06 14.67 12.23
C SER A 264 5.97 16.14 12.61
N ALA A 265 4.82 16.60 13.13
CA ALA A 265 4.66 17.96 13.64
C ALA A 265 5.52 18.20 14.89
N GLU A 266 5.59 17.24 15.82
CA GLU A 266 6.51 17.30 16.97
C GLU A 266 7.98 17.35 16.54
N VAL A 267 8.38 16.51 15.56
CA VAL A 267 9.75 16.51 15.03
C VAL A 267 10.08 17.84 14.36
N SER A 268 9.14 18.43 13.62
CA SER A 268 9.32 19.74 12.99
C SER A 268 9.47 20.86 14.05
N ALA A 269 8.63 20.87 15.09
CA ALA A 269 8.75 21.81 16.20
C ALA A 269 10.09 21.65 16.94
N GLY A 270 10.49 20.41 17.23
CA GLY A 270 11.79 20.10 17.84
C GLY A 270 12.98 20.49 16.96
N SER A 271 12.87 20.34 15.64
CA SER A 271 13.88 20.81 14.70
C SER A 271 14.00 22.32 14.69
N SER A 272 12.88 23.05 14.80
CA SER A 272 12.89 24.51 14.92
C SER A 272 13.56 24.98 16.23
N ASP A 273 13.29 24.31 17.35
CA ASP A 273 13.97 24.60 18.62
C ASP A 273 15.49 24.33 18.53
N LEU A 274 15.86 23.18 17.95
CA LEU A 274 17.26 22.82 17.73
C LEU A 274 17.96 23.82 16.79
N SER A 275 17.26 24.33 15.77
CA SER A 275 17.77 25.39 14.89
C SER A 275 18.13 26.64 15.68
N ASN A 276 17.22 27.13 16.52
CA ASN A 276 17.44 28.33 17.33
C ASN A 276 18.63 28.13 18.28
N ARG A 277 18.69 26.99 18.97
CA ARG A 277 19.81 26.66 19.87
C ARG A 277 21.14 26.54 19.12
N THR A 278 21.12 26.02 17.89
CA THR A 278 22.31 25.92 17.03
C THR A 278 22.80 27.30 16.60
N GLN A 279 21.90 28.23 16.28
CA GLN A 279 22.23 29.62 15.98
C GLN A 279 22.79 30.36 17.21
N ASP A 280 22.17 30.20 18.38
CA ASP A 280 22.67 30.77 19.63
C ASP A 280 24.07 30.24 19.97
N GLN A 281 24.29 28.94 19.74
CA GLN A 281 25.59 28.30 19.94
C GLN A 281 26.64 28.83 18.97
N ALA A 282 26.30 29.02 17.69
CA ALA A 282 27.20 29.64 16.71
C ALA A 282 27.63 31.05 17.16
N ALA A 283 26.67 31.88 17.59
CA ALA A 283 26.96 33.23 18.09
C ALA A 283 27.77 33.23 19.41
N ALA A 284 27.63 32.19 20.24
CA ALA A 284 28.47 32.02 21.42
C ALA A 284 29.91 31.60 21.06
N LEU A 285 30.06 30.71 20.07
CA LEU A 285 31.38 30.27 19.58
C LEU A 285 32.13 31.42 18.91
N GLU A 286 31.47 32.25 18.10
CA GLU A 286 32.09 33.43 17.46
C GLU A 286 32.63 34.42 18.52
N ARG A 287 31.84 34.72 19.55
CA ARG A 287 32.29 35.56 20.68
C ARG A 287 33.45 34.93 21.44
N SER A 288 33.43 33.60 21.60
CA SER A 288 34.48 32.86 22.31
C SER A 288 35.78 32.86 21.50
N ALA A 289 35.72 32.64 20.19
CA ALA A 289 36.87 32.72 19.29
C ALA A 289 37.51 34.11 19.32
N SER A 290 36.71 35.17 19.20
CA SER A 290 37.20 36.55 19.29
C SER A 290 37.84 36.86 20.65
N ALA A 291 37.25 36.38 21.75
CA ALA A 291 37.81 36.54 23.08
C ALA A 291 39.15 35.79 23.25
N LEU A 292 39.28 34.59 22.66
CA LEU A 292 40.53 33.80 22.68
C LEU A 292 41.63 34.46 21.85
N GLU A 293 41.32 35.02 20.68
CA GLU A 293 42.27 35.80 19.88
C GLU A 293 42.78 37.01 20.66
N GLN A 294 41.87 37.77 21.29
CA GLN A 294 42.24 38.94 22.10
C GLN A 294 43.07 38.53 23.32
N LEU A 295 42.72 37.43 24.00
CA LEU A 295 43.47 36.89 25.13
C LEU A 295 44.87 36.44 24.71
N SER A 296 44.99 35.69 23.60
CA SER A 296 46.27 35.25 23.04
C SER A 296 47.18 36.44 22.75
N SER A 297 46.65 37.47 22.07
CA SER A 297 47.36 38.71 21.79
C SER A 297 47.81 39.42 23.08
N THR A 298 46.94 39.50 24.08
CA THR A 298 47.23 40.20 25.34
C THR A 298 48.31 39.49 26.15
N VAL A 299 48.24 38.15 26.26
CA VAL A 299 49.25 37.35 26.96
C VAL A 299 50.60 37.44 26.27
N SER A 300 50.63 37.33 24.93
CA SER A 300 51.86 37.47 24.15
C SER A 300 52.49 38.87 24.31
N HIS A 301 51.68 39.92 24.20
CA HIS A 301 52.14 41.30 24.39
C HIS A 301 52.70 41.55 25.78
N ASN A 302 51.99 41.12 26.83
CA ASN A 302 52.43 41.27 28.22
C ASN A 302 53.74 40.53 28.49
N ALA A 303 53.91 39.31 27.97
CA ALA A 303 55.14 38.54 28.13
C ALA A 303 56.35 39.23 27.48
N ALA A 304 56.17 39.76 26.27
CA ALA A 304 57.21 40.51 25.57
C ALA A 304 57.58 41.81 26.30
N GLN A 305 56.57 42.57 26.74
CA GLN A 305 56.76 43.81 27.48
C GLN A 305 57.47 43.57 28.83
N ALA A 306 57.06 42.56 29.59
CA ALA A 306 57.68 42.21 30.86
C ALA A 306 59.16 41.85 30.66
N SER A 307 59.48 41.03 29.65
CA SER A 307 60.86 40.64 29.33
C SER A 307 61.74 41.84 28.99
N GLN A 308 61.22 42.78 28.19
CA GLN A 308 61.94 44.02 27.85
C GLN A 308 62.17 44.90 29.09
N LEU A 309 61.17 45.01 29.97
CA LEU A 309 61.26 45.81 31.20
C LEU A 309 62.32 45.24 32.16
N ALA A 310 62.38 43.90 32.30
CA ALA A 310 63.38 43.22 33.12
C ALA A 310 64.80 43.47 32.62
N GLN A 311 65.04 43.32 31.31
CA GLN A 311 66.36 43.60 30.71
C GLN A 311 66.79 45.06 30.91
N GLY A 312 65.86 46.00 30.74
CA GLY A 312 66.12 47.41 31.00
C GLY A 312 66.49 47.67 32.46
N ALA A 313 65.72 47.12 33.41
CA ALA A 313 65.98 47.28 34.84
C ALA A 313 67.32 46.68 35.27
N SER A 314 67.66 45.48 34.80
CA SER A 314 68.95 44.83 35.07
C SER A 314 70.11 45.66 34.55
N SER A 315 70.01 46.17 33.32
CA SER A 315 71.07 47.01 32.74
C SER A 315 71.30 48.31 33.52
N VAL A 316 70.23 48.94 34.01
CA VAL A 316 70.33 50.15 34.85
C VAL A 316 70.94 49.82 36.21
N ALA A 317 70.56 48.69 36.81
CA ALA A 317 71.10 48.22 38.08
C ALA A 317 72.60 47.94 38.00
N ASP A 318 73.04 47.21 36.96
CA ASP A 318 74.45 46.88 36.74
C ASP A 318 75.29 48.14 36.53
N HIS A 319 74.79 49.09 35.73
CA HIS A 319 75.45 50.37 35.52
C HIS A 319 75.54 51.19 36.82
N GLY A 320 74.44 51.27 37.59
CA GLY A 320 74.40 51.94 38.89
C GLY A 320 75.39 51.31 39.89
N GLY A 321 75.47 49.98 39.92
CA GLY A 321 76.44 49.23 40.71
C GLY A 321 77.89 49.57 40.37
N ALA A 322 78.21 49.62 39.07
CA ALA A 322 79.55 49.98 38.61
C ALA A 322 79.94 51.42 39.00
N VAL A 323 79.02 52.38 38.85
CA VAL A 323 79.26 53.79 39.20
C VAL A 323 79.50 53.95 40.71
N VAL A 324 78.70 53.31 41.55
CA VAL A 324 78.86 53.37 43.01
C VAL A 324 80.14 52.66 43.46
N SER A 325 80.49 51.52 42.83
CA SER A 325 81.76 50.84 43.11
C SER A 325 82.97 51.72 42.77
N GLN A 326 82.93 52.44 41.65
CA GLN A 326 83.96 53.40 41.28
C GLN A 326 84.04 54.57 42.27
N LEU A 327 82.90 55.06 42.77
CA LEU A 327 82.84 56.12 43.78
C LEU A 327 83.50 55.68 45.09
N VAL A 328 83.19 54.47 45.58
CA VAL A 328 83.81 53.88 46.78
C VAL A 328 85.33 53.79 46.62
N SER A 329 85.81 53.23 45.50
CA SER A 329 87.26 53.16 45.22
C SER A 329 87.91 54.55 45.23
N THR A 330 87.25 55.54 44.62
CA THR A 330 87.77 56.91 44.55
C THR A 330 87.84 57.55 45.95
N MET A 331 86.83 57.35 46.80
CA MET A 331 86.85 57.85 48.17
C MET A 331 87.95 57.19 49.02
N GLN A 332 88.18 55.89 48.85
CA GLN A 332 89.27 55.18 49.54
C GLN A 332 90.65 55.70 49.11
N ASP A 333 90.84 56.01 47.82
CA ASP A 333 92.08 56.59 47.32
C ASP A 333 92.29 58.04 47.81
N ILE A 334 91.22 58.86 47.85
CA ILE A 334 91.27 60.20 48.45
C ILE A 334 91.61 60.13 49.94
N HIS A 335 91.03 59.16 50.66
CA HIS A 335 91.32 58.94 52.08
C HIS A 335 92.79 58.60 52.31
N ARG A 336 93.33 57.65 51.55
CA ARG A 336 94.76 57.27 51.60
C ARG A 336 95.68 58.44 51.23
N SER A 337 95.32 59.21 50.21
CA SER A 337 96.06 60.41 49.80
C SER A 337 96.09 61.47 50.91
N SER A 338 94.95 61.71 51.55
CA SER A 338 94.82 62.69 52.64
C SER A 338 95.63 62.31 53.88
N GLN A 339 95.64 61.02 54.25
CA GLN A 339 96.51 60.50 55.32
C GLN A 339 98.00 60.69 55.00
N LYS A 340 98.41 60.40 53.77
CA LYS A 340 99.79 60.58 53.33
C LYS A 340 100.22 62.06 53.36
N ILE A 341 99.32 62.97 53.01
CA ILE A 341 99.58 64.41 53.16
C ILE A 341 99.75 64.76 54.65
N ALA A 342 98.91 64.23 55.55
CA ALA A 342 99.05 64.47 57.00
C ALA A 342 100.41 64.02 57.55
N GLU A 343 100.91 62.86 57.10
CA GLU A 343 102.25 62.36 57.42
C GLU A 343 103.35 63.31 56.92
N ILE A 344 103.27 63.76 55.66
CA ILE A 344 104.23 64.70 55.07
C ILE A 344 104.27 66.01 55.86
N ILE A 345 103.12 66.56 56.25
CA ILE A 345 103.05 67.78 57.05
C ILE A 345 103.68 67.57 58.43
N SER A 346 103.52 66.39 59.03
CA SER A 346 104.20 66.05 60.29
C SER A 346 105.72 66.00 60.15
N VAL A 347 106.24 65.55 59.01
CA VAL A 347 107.68 65.60 58.71
C VAL A 347 108.16 67.05 58.53
N ILE A 348 107.39 67.90 57.84
CA ILE A 348 107.72 69.32 57.64
C ILE A 348 107.77 70.07 58.98
N ASP A 349 106.80 69.83 59.87
CA ASP A 349 106.82 70.38 61.24
C ASP A 349 108.06 69.92 62.02
N GLY A 350 108.44 68.63 61.89
CA GLY A 350 109.69 68.09 62.43
C GLY A 350 110.95 68.77 61.87
N ILE A 351 111.01 69.04 60.57
CA ILE A 351 112.12 69.77 59.92
C ILE A 351 112.17 71.22 60.42
N ALA A 352 111.02 71.88 60.53
CA ALA A 352 110.93 73.25 61.05
C ALA A 352 111.42 73.31 62.51
N PHE A 353 111.04 72.35 63.36
CA PHE A 353 111.55 72.23 64.72
C PHE A 353 113.07 72.01 64.77
N GLN A 354 113.60 71.06 63.98
CA GLN A 354 115.04 70.83 63.88
C GLN A 354 115.79 72.08 63.41
N THR A 355 115.26 72.80 62.42
CA THR A 355 115.84 74.04 61.89
C THR A 355 115.84 75.14 62.94
N ASN A 356 114.77 75.26 63.75
CA ASN A 356 114.68 76.20 64.86
C ASN A 356 115.73 75.90 65.95
N ILE A 357 115.99 74.62 66.27
CA ILE A 357 117.05 74.22 67.21
C ILE A 357 118.45 74.49 66.64
N LEU A 358 118.70 74.16 65.36
CA LEU A 358 119.95 74.45 64.66
C LEU A 358 120.25 75.96 64.64
N ALA A 359 119.24 76.77 64.33
CA ALA A 359 119.35 78.22 64.31
C ALA A 359 119.59 78.81 65.72
N LEU A 360 118.95 78.24 66.75
CA LEU A 360 119.22 78.61 68.15
C LEU A 360 120.68 78.29 68.54
N ASN A 361 121.15 77.09 68.22
CA ASN A 361 122.54 76.68 68.48
C ASN A 361 123.54 77.59 67.75
N ALA A 362 123.25 77.93 66.48
CA ALA A 362 124.06 78.86 65.70
C ALA A 362 124.05 80.28 66.28
N ALA A 363 122.90 80.78 66.76
CA ALA A 363 122.80 82.08 67.41
C ALA A 363 123.59 82.12 68.74
N VAL A 364 123.59 81.02 69.51
CA VAL A 364 124.39 80.87 70.74
C VAL A 364 125.88 80.88 70.43
N GLU A 365 126.32 80.11 69.42
CA GLU A 365 127.74 80.07 69.04
C GLU A 365 128.22 81.40 68.44
N ALA A 366 127.35 82.08 67.67
CA ALA A 366 127.61 83.44 67.17
C ALA A 366 127.75 84.47 68.31
N ALA A 367 126.93 84.37 69.37
CA ALA A 367 127.08 85.20 70.55
C ALA A 367 128.39 84.91 71.31
N ARG A 368 128.84 83.64 71.30
CA ARG A 368 130.10 83.19 71.90
C ARG A 368 131.34 83.73 71.18
N ALA A 369 131.25 83.98 69.88
CA ALA A 369 132.31 84.57 69.05
C ALA A 369 132.45 86.10 69.15
N GLY A 370 131.59 86.78 69.94
CA GLY A 370 131.66 88.23 70.17
C GLY A 370 131.42 89.08 68.91
N GLU A 371 132.18 90.16 68.71
CA GLU A 371 132.00 91.09 67.57
C GLU A 371 132.19 90.42 66.19
N GLN A 372 132.99 89.34 66.10
CA GLN A 372 133.21 88.60 64.84
C GLN A 372 132.00 87.75 64.43
N GLY A 373 131.09 87.44 65.37
CA GLY A 373 129.90 86.61 65.14
C GLY A 373 128.63 87.39 64.78
N ARG A 374 128.65 88.73 64.78
CA ARG A 374 127.45 89.58 64.60
C ARG A 374 126.65 89.29 63.33
N GLY A 375 127.33 89.12 62.20
CA GLY A 375 126.66 88.79 60.92
C GLY A 375 125.99 87.41 60.95
N PHE A 376 126.65 86.43 61.56
CA PHE A 376 126.09 85.08 61.76
C PHE A 376 124.91 85.07 62.72
N ALA A 377 124.93 85.90 63.78
CA ALA A 377 123.82 86.01 64.72
C ALA A 377 122.54 86.54 64.06
N VAL A 378 122.66 87.50 63.14
CA VAL A 378 121.51 88.03 62.37
C VAL A 378 120.93 86.96 61.44
N VAL A 379 121.78 86.25 60.70
CA VAL A 379 121.34 85.15 59.82
C VAL A 379 120.70 84.04 60.64
N ALA A 380 121.28 83.66 61.78
CA ALA A 380 120.69 82.66 62.69
C ALA A 380 119.33 83.11 63.24
N GLY A 381 119.15 84.40 63.56
CA GLY A 381 117.87 84.98 63.96
C GLY A 381 116.82 84.92 62.84
N GLU A 382 117.20 85.22 61.60
CA GLU A 382 116.30 85.16 60.43
C GLU A 382 115.91 83.73 60.09
N VAL A 383 116.87 82.79 60.12
CA VAL A 383 116.60 81.35 59.93
C VAL A 383 115.68 80.82 61.02
N ARG A 384 115.85 81.28 62.27
CA ARG A 384 114.97 80.94 63.38
C ARG A 384 113.55 81.47 63.17
N ASN A 385 113.40 82.72 62.76
CA ASN A 385 112.09 83.32 62.45
C ASN A 385 111.39 82.55 61.31
N LEU A 386 112.12 82.23 60.24
CA LEU A 386 111.60 81.44 59.12
C LEU A 386 111.19 80.03 59.55
N ALA A 387 111.95 79.39 60.44
CA ALA A 387 111.62 78.09 61.01
C ALA A 387 110.34 78.15 61.87
N GLN A 388 110.17 79.19 62.70
CA GLN A 388 108.94 79.41 63.47
C GLN A 388 107.73 79.66 62.56
N ARG A 389 107.88 80.50 61.53
CA ARG A 389 106.82 80.72 60.52
C ARG A 389 106.46 79.45 59.75
N SER A 390 107.46 78.64 59.39
CA SER A 390 107.24 77.33 58.74
C SER A 390 106.49 76.36 59.66
N ALA A 391 106.82 76.33 60.95
CA ALA A 391 106.12 75.49 61.93
C ALA A 391 104.66 75.94 62.14
N GLU A 392 104.42 77.25 62.21
CA GLU A 392 103.07 77.81 62.34
C GLU A 392 102.21 77.50 61.10
N ALA A 393 102.75 77.70 59.90
CA ALA A 393 102.09 77.32 58.65
C ALA A 393 101.86 75.80 58.55
N ALA A 394 102.84 74.98 58.94
CA ALA A 394 102.67 73.52 58.98
C ALA A 394 101.56 73.11 59.95
N LYS A 395 101.42 73.76 61.10
CA LYS A 395 100.35 73.51 62.08
C LYS A 395 98.97 73.90 61.56
N GLU A 396 98.86 75.02 60.85
CA GLU A 396 97.62 75.45 60.20
C GLU A 396 97.21 74.47 59.08
N ILE A 397 98.15 74.08 58.21
CA ILE A 397 97.91 73.06 57.17
C ILE A 397 97.54 71.72 57.82
N LYS A 398 98.22 71.32 58.90
CA LYS A 398 97.88 70.09 59.64
C LYS A 398 96.44 70.11 60.14
N SER A 399 95.97 71.24 60.67
CA SER A 399 94.57 71.37 61.11
C SER A 399 93.59 71.24 59.94
N LEU A 400 93.85 71.88 58.80
CA LEU A 400 93.02 71.78 57.59
C LEU A 400 93.01 70.37 57.01
N ILE A 401 94.16 69.68 57.01
CA ILE A 401 94.27 68.30 56.54
C ILE A 401 93.57 67.34 57.49
N THR A 402 93.69 67.51 58.81
CA THR A 402 92.93 66.71 59.79
C THR A 402 91.43 66.85 59.56
N SER A 403 90.93 68.08 59.38
CA SER A 403 89.50 68.31 59.06
C SER A 403 89.10 67.70 57.71
N SER A 404 90.00 67.74 56.71
CA SER A 404 89.76 67.12 55.42
C SER A 404 89.72 65.59 55.52
N VAL A 405 90.62 64.98 56.31
CA VAL A 405 90.61 63.54 56.59
C VAL A 405 89.30 63.14 57.26
N GLU A 406 88.82 63.87 58.28
CA GLU A 406 87.53 63.59 58.92
C GLU A 406 86.37 63.62 57.91
N ARG A 407 86.30 64.66 57.06
CA ARG A 407 85.25 64.77 56.02
C ARG A 407 85.33 63.65 54.98
N VAL A 408 86.54 63.27 54.58
CA VAL A 408 86.75 62.17 53.63
C VAL A 408 86.41 60.82 54.28
N THR A 409 86.71 60.62 55.56
CA THR A 409 86.27 59.42 56.31
C THR A 409 84.74 59.31 56.31
N MET A 410 84.05 60.40 56.66
CA MET A 410 82.58 60.43 56.60
C MET A 410 82.06 60.18 55.17
N GLY A 411 82.71 60.76 54.16
CA GLY A 411 82.37 60.54 52.75
C GLY A 411 82.60 59.10 52.30
N ALA A 412 83.67 58.46 52.76
CA ALA A 412 83.98 57.05 52.50
C ALA A 412 82.96 56.12 53.16
N GLU A 413 82.58 56.38 54.41
CA GLU A 413 81.52 55.63 55.11
C GLU A 413 80.16 55.75 54.39
N GLN A 414 79.80 56.97 53.94
CA GLN A 414 78.58 57.18 53.15
C GLN A 414 78.63 56.47 51.80
N ALA A 415 79.78 56.49 51.12
CA ALA A 415 79.97 55.78 49.86
C ALA A 415 79.89 54.26 50.05
N ASP A 416 80.50 53.70 51.11
CA ASP A 416 80.40 52.28 51.45
C ASP A 416 78.95 51.87 51.75
N GLN A 417 78.22 52.69 52.51
CA GLN A 417 76.81 52.46 52.78
C GLN A 417 75.97 52.52 51.50
N ALA A 418 76.25 53.48 50.60
CA ALA A 418 75.61 53.54 49.29
C ALA A 418 75.95 52.31 48.43
N GLY A 419 77.19 51.81 48.49
CA GLY A 419 77.64 50.59 47.82
C GLY A 419 76.93 49.34 48.33
N SER A 420 76.79 49.21 49.65
CA SER A 420 76.01 48.15 50.29
C SER A 420 74.55 48.15 49.82
N THR A 421 73.89 49.31 49.88
CA THR A 421 72.50 49.47 49.42
C THR A 421 72.36 49.17 47.93
N MET A 422 73.29 49.62 47.10
CA MET A 422 73.28 49.35 45.66
C MET A 422 73.45 47.86 45.37
N LYS A 423 74.30 47.14 46.12
CA LYS A 423 74.42 45.69 46.01
C LYS A 423 73.12 44.97 46.34
N SER A 424 72.40 45.41 47.37
CA SER A 424 71.05 44.90 47.68
C SER A 424 70.04 45.21 46.57
N ILE A 425 70.10 46.39 45.95
CA ILE A 425 69.25 46.75 44.80
C ILE A 425 69.52 45.84 43.60
N VAL A 426 70.79 45.62 43.23
CA VAL A 426 71.16 44.70 42.14
C VAL A 426 70.63 43.29 42.42
N GLN A 427 70.78 42.81 43.66
CA GLN A 427 70.28 41.49 44.04
C GLN A 427 68.74 41.39 44.00
N ALA A 428 68.02 42.45 44.41
CA ALA A 428 66.57 42.51 44.31
C ALA A 428 66.09 42.54 42.85
N ILE A 429 66.79 43.28 41.97
CA ILE A 429 66.46 43.35 40.54
C ILE A 429 66.76 42.01 39.85
N ALA A 430 67.80 41.28 40.26
CA ALA A 430 68.04 39.93 39.79
C ALA A 430 66.87 38.99 40.13
N GLN A 431 66.36 39.02 41.36
CA GLN A 431 65.18 38.24 41.76
C GLN A 431 63.92 38.62 40.93
N VAL A 432 63.70 39.92 40.68
CA VAL A 432 62.60 40.37 39.82
C VAL A 432 62.78 39.85 38.39
N THR A 433 64.00 39.79 37.88
CA THR A 433 64.32 39.26 36.55
C THR A 433 64.02 37.76 36.48
N ASP A 434 64.36 36.99 37.51
CA ASP A 434 64.03 35.56 37.61
C ASP A 434 62.50 35.34 37.57
N VAL A 435 61.74 36.10 38.38
CA VAL A 435 60.27 36.04 38.39
C VAL A 435 59.68 36.40 37.03
N ILE A 436 60.22 37.40 36.33
CA ILE A 436 59.78 37.73 34.98
C ILE A 436 60.12 36.61 33.99
N GLY A 437 61.25 35.92 34.17
CA GLY A 437 61.58 34.70 33.43
C GLY A 437 60.52 33.60 33.60
N GLU A 438 60.10 33.34 34.85
CA GLU A 438 59.01 32.41 35.16
C GLU A 438 57.68 32.85 34.54
N ILE A 439 57.31 34.13 34.66
CA ILE A 439 56.10 34.69 34.02
C ILE A 439 56.15 34.51 32.50
N SER A 440 57.29 34.75 31.86
CA SER A 440 57.46 34.56 30.41
C SER A 440 57.32 33.09 30.01
N SER A 441 57.81 32.17 30.83
CA SER A 441 57.60 30.72 30.63
C SER A 441 56.13 30.34 30.78
N ALA A 442 55.48 30.78 31.87
CA ALA A 442 54.06 30.53 32.12
C ALA A 442 53.17 31.15 31.03
N SER A 443 53.51 32.33 30.52
CA SER A 443 52.78 33.00 29.44
C SER A 443 52.89 32.24 28.11
N ARG A 444 54.05 31.62 27.83
CA ARG A 444 54.22 30.74 26.66
C ARG A 444 53.37 29.48 26.78
N GLU A 445 53.31 28.88 27.98
CA GLU A 445 52.42 27.74 28.25
C GLU A 445 50.94 28.12 28.12
N GLN A 446 50.54 29.28 28.66
CA GLN A 446 49.18 29.81 28.47
C GLN A 446 48.84 30.04 27.00
N THR A 447 49.77 30.58 26.21
CA THR A 447 49.57 30.77 24.76
C THR A 447 49.34 29.43 24.05
N ALA A 448 50.12 28.40 24.39
CA ALA A 448 49.91 27.05 23.86
C ALA A 448 48.55 26.45 24.31
N GLY A 449 48.16 26.65 25.57
CA GLY A 449 46.85 26.24 26.07
C GLY A 449 45.69 26.95 25.36
N ILE A 450 45.82 28.26 25.11
CA ILE A 450 44.83 29.05 24.34
C ILE A 450 44.72 28.53 22.91
N ALA A 451 45.84 28.17 22.27
CA ALA A 451 45.82 27.57 20.94
C ALA A 451 45.03 26.25 20.92
N GLN A 452 45.23 25.38 21.91
CA GLN A 452 44.47 24.14 22.04
C GLN A 452 42.98 24.37 22.27
N VAL A 453 42.61 25.37 23.08
CA VAL A 453 41.20 25.76 23.27
C VAL A 453 40.62 26.33 21.97
N THR A 454 41.40 27.08 21.21
CA THR A 454 40.99 27.63 19.89
C THR A 454 40.72 26.52 18.89
N ASP A 455 41.56 25.49 18.84
CA ASP A 455 41.34 24.30 18.02
C ASP A 455 40.05 23.56 18.44
N ALA A 456 39.79 23.45 19.74
CA ALA A 456 38.56 22.85 20.25
C ALA A 456 37.30 23.66 19.87
N VAL A 457 37.37 24.99 19.96
CA VAL A 457 36.28 25.90 19.51
C VAL A 457 36.03 25.73 18.01
N THR A 458 37.09 25.59 17.21
CA THR A 458 36.98 25.35 15.75
C THR A 458 36.30 24.03 15.44
N GLN A 459 36.60 22.96 16.18
CA GLN A 459 35.91 21.67 16.05
C GLN A 459 34.44 21.77 16.49
N MET A 460 34.14 22.51 17.56
CA MET A 460 32.76 22.76 17.97
C MET A 460 31.99 23.53 16.91
N ASP A 461 32.61 24.51 16.23
CA ASP A 461 31.99 25.25 15.12
C ASP A 461 31.65 24.33 13.94
N GLN A 462 32.56 23.43 13.53
CA GLN A 462 32.24 22.42 12.52
C GLN A 462 31.07 21.52 12.94
N GLY A 463 31.02 21.10 14.21
CA GLY A 463 29.89 20.35 14.75
C GLY A 463 28.58 21.14 14.71
N THR A 464 28.63 22.44 15.06
CA THR A 464 27.48 23.36 14.99
C THR A 464 26.99 23.54 13.55
N GLN A 465 27.87 23.68 12.57
CA GLN A 465 27.50 23.73 11.15
C GLN A 465 26.87 22.41 10.67
N SER A 466 27.41 21.27 11.08
CA SER A 466 26.83 19.96 10.78
C SER A 466 25.44 19.79 11.41
N ASN A 467 25.26 20.30 12.63
CA ASN A 467 23.95 20.29 13.29
C ASN A 467 22.94 21.16 12.52
N ALA A 468 23.34 22.33 12.03
CA ALA A 468 22.47 23.17 11.23
C ALA A 468 22.00 22.44 9.95
N ALA A 469 22.91 21.76 9.24
CA ALA A 469 22.56 20.96 8.07
C ALA A 469 21.64 19.78 8.44
N LEU A 470 21.90 19.10 9.55
CA LEU A 470 21.07 18.00 10.04
C LEU A 470 19.65 18.48 10.39
N VAL A 471 19.54 19.67 10.99
CA VAL A 471 18.25 20.30 11.33
C VAL A 471 17.44 20.58 10.08
N GLU A 472 18.04 21.15 9.03
CA GLU A 472 17.36 21.37 7.75
C GLU A 472 16.88 20.06 7.12
N GLN A 473 17.74 19.03 7.10
CA GLN A 473 17.38 17.70 6.59
C GLN A 473 16.25 17.05 7.40
N THR A 474 16.30 17.17 8.72
CA THR A 474 15.28 16.61 9.63
C THR A 474 13.94 17.33 9.46
N ALA A 475 13.95 18.65 9.34
CA ALA A 475 12.75 19.44 9.08
C ALA A 475 12.11 19.06 7.73
N ALA A 476 12.91 18.93 6.67
CA ALA A 476 12.44 18.50 5.36
C ALA A 476 11.88 17.06 5.37
N ALA A 477 12.54 16.14 6.08
CA ALA A 477 12.06 14.77 6.24
C ALA A 477 10.73 14.72 7.02
N ALA A 478 10.59 15.48 8.09
CA ALA A 478 9.35 15.59 8.86
C ALA A 478 8.21 16.15 8.02
N GLU A 479 8.46 17.20 7.23
CA GLU A 479 7.47 17.73 6.29
C GLU A 479 7.04 16.71 5.24
N SER A 480 8.01 15.96 4.67
CA SER A 480 7.70 14.88 3.73
C SER A 480 6.84 13.78 4.36
N LEU A 481 7.14 13.36 5.59
CA LEU A 481 6.36 12.36 6.32
C LEU A 481 4.94 12.85 6.61
N ARG A 482 4.78 14.12 7.00
CA ARG A 482 3.47 14.75 7.18
C ARG A 482 2.66 14.78 5.89
N ASN A 483 3.28 15.13 4.76
CA ASN A 483 2.63 15.10 3.46
C ASN A 483 2.22 13.67 3.04
N GLN A 484 3.06 12.68 3.33
CA GLN A 484 2.76 11.27 3.08
C GLN A 484 1.58 10.77 3.93
N ALA A 485 1.52 11.19 5.20
CA ALA A 485 0.42 10.91 6.10
C ALA A 485 -0.90 11.55 5.61
N ASP A 486 -0.89 12.82 5.22
CA ASP A 486 -2.06 13.49 4.64
C ASP A 486 -2.53 12.80 3.35
N TYR A 487 -1.60 12.38 2.50
CA TYR A 487 -1.92 11.59 1.30
C TYR A 487 -2.61 10.26 1.66
N LEU A 488 -2.09 9.52 2.63
CA LEU A 488 -2.71 8.28 3.10
C LEU A 488 -4.10 8.52 3.67
N ALA A 489 -4.26 9.54 4.52
CA ALA A 489 -5.54 9.93 5.10
C ALA A 489 -6.58 10.27 4.02
N ARG A 490 -6.20 11.03 2.99
CA ARG A 490 -7.07 11.35 1.83
C ARG A 490 -7.39 10.12 1.00
N ALA A 491 -6.41 9.25 0.74
CA ALA A 491 -6.61 8.04 -0.04
C ALA A 491 -7.68 7.14 0.61
N VAL A 492 -7.60 6.97 1.94
CA VAL A 492 -8.57 6.17 2.68
C VAL A 492 -9.88 6.90 3.00
N ALA A 493 -9.91 8.24 2.97
CA ALA A 493 -11.13 9.03 3.14
C ALA A 493 -12.19 8.80 2.04
N THR A 494 -11.79 8.24 0.90
CA THR A 494 -12.72 7.75 -0.13
C THR A 494 -13.65 6.67 0.43
N PHE A 495 -13.18 5.89 1.42
CA PHE A 495 -13.99 4.88 2.10
C PHE A 495 -14.76 5.51 3.28
N LYS A 496 -16.08 5.43 3.21
CA LYS A 496 -16.98 5.91 4.27
C LYS A 496 -17.10 4.84 5.34
N LEU A 497 -16.70 5.17 6.55
CA LEU A 497 -16.93 4.33 7.73
C LEU A 497 -18.23 4.75 8.42
N ASP A 498 -18.86 3.83 9.15
CA ASP A 498 -20.06 4.14 9.91
C ASP A 498 -19.75 5.18 11.00
N ALA A 499 -20.57 6.23 11.10
CA ALA A 499 -20.34 7.36 12.00
C ALA A 499 -20.35 6.96 13.49
N ALA A 500 -20.88 5.77 13.80
CA ALA A 500 -20.91 5.22 15.15
C ALA A 500 -19.55 4.68 15.65
N LEU A 501 -18.55 4.50 14.77
CA LEU A 501 -17.19 4.06 15.11
C LEU A 501 -16.14 5.18 15.10
N THR A 502 -16.55 6.42 14.75
CA THR A 502 -15.68 7.62 14.75
C THR A 502 -15.72 8.40 16.07
N ARG A 503 -15.93 7.74 17.22
CA ARG A 503 -15.82 8.36 18.54
C ARG A 503 -14.95 7.56 19.49
#